data_AF-A0A5N5SX07-F1
#
_entry.id   AF-A0A5N5SX07-F1
#
_cell.length_a   1.000
_cell.length_b   1.000
_cell.length_c   1.000
_cell.angle_alpha   90.00
_cell.angle_beta   90.00
_cell.angle_gamma   90.00
#
_symmetry.space_group_name_H-M   'P 1'
#
loop_
_entity.id
_entity.type
_entity.pdbx_description
1 polymer ?
#
loop_
_entity_poly.entity_id
_entity_poly.type
_entity_poly.pdbx_seq_one_letter_code
_entity_poly.pdbx_strand_id
1 'polypeptide(L)'
;MAASNSQEGNDYEFRFSSDMTLEDIRASHRYFCKERNWGKYHSPRNVLLALVGEVGELAEIFQWKGEVKQGLPEFTEDEKQHVGDEISDVLIYLVDLAAQCHIDLPTAVHNKLQVNAKKYPVNVTNGTFQKYSAYGEDRSLVGAAVPPERAREEGDGSE
;
A
#
# COMPACT_ATOMS: atom_id res chain seq x y z
N MET A 1 5.50 -10.87 -50.72
CA MET A 1 4.42 -10.51 -49.79
C MET A 1 4.93 -10.82 -48.39
N ALA A 2 5.25 -9.79 -47.60
CA ALA A 2 5.78 -9.95 -46.26
C ALA A 2 4.62 -10.22 -45.29
N ALA A 3 4.67 -11.35 -44.60
CA ALA A 3 3.82 -11.59 -43.43
C ALA A 3 4.38 -10.73 -42.28
N SER A 4 3.67 -9.66 -41.94
CA SER A 4 3.96 -8.88 -40.74
C SER A 4 3.40 -9.63 -39.53
N ASN A 5 4.32 -10.15 -38.74
CA ASN A 5 4.07 -10.83 -37.48
C ASN A 5 3.61 -9.79 -36.46
N SER A 6 2.32 -9.76 -36.15
CA SER A 6 1.79 -8.95 -35.05
C SER A 6 1.91 -9.77 -33.78
N GLN A 7 3.03 -9.61 -33.04
CA GLN A 7 3.08 -10.07 -31.66
C GLN A 7 2.19 -9.16 -30.82
N GLU A 8 1.05 -9.69 -30.40
CA GLU A 8 0.21 -9.09 -29.36
C GLU A 8 1.03 -9.02 -28.07
N GLY A 9 1.21 -7.79 -27.57
CA GLY A 9 1.85 -7.53 -26.29
C GLY A 9 0.98 -8.08 -25.16
N ASN A 10 1.46 -9.13 -24.50
CA ASN A 10 0.87 -9.60 -23.27
C ASN A 10 1.46 -8.75 -22.13
N ASP A 11 0.76 -7.67 -21.78
CA ASP A 11 1.02 -6.88 -20.57
C ASP A 11 0.71 -7.77 -19.34
N TYR A 12 1.72 -8.45 -18.82
CA TYR A 12 1.63 -9.09 -17.52
C TYR A 12 1.60 -8.01 -16.43
N GLU A 13 0.42 -7.47 -16.16
CA GLU A 13 0.19 -6.56 -15.03
C GLU A 13 0.50 -7.28 -13.71
N PHE A 14 1.44 -6.77 -12.91
CA PHE A 14 1.78 -7.32 -11.61
C PHE A 14 0.57 -7.26 -10.66
N ARG A 15 0.26 -8.38 -10.00
CA ARG A 15 -0.80 -8.49 -8.99
C ARG A 15 -0.37 -9.38 -7.83
N PHE A 16 -0.85 -9.10 -6.63
CA PHE A 16 -0.70 -9.99 -5.48
C PHE A 16 -1.66 -11.17 -5.56
N SER A 17 -1.33 -12.28 -4.88
CA SER A 17 -2.27 -13.37 -4.66
C SER A 17 -3.44 -12.91 -3.78
N SER A 18 -4.59 -13.55 -3.96
CA SER A 18 -5.80 -13.30 -3.14
C SER A 18 -5.97 -14.30 -1.99
N ASP A 19 -4.99 -15.17 -1.77
CA ASP A 19 -5.12 -16.36 -0.92
C ASP A 19 -4.89 -16.08 0.57
N MET A 20 -4.27 -14.95 0.91
CA MET A 20 -3.88 -14.60 2.27
C MET A 20 -4.35 -13.18 2.60
N THR A 21 -5.26 -13.04 3.57
CA THR A 21 -5.72 -11.74 4.06
C THR A 21 -4.92 -11.26 5.27
N LEU A 22 -5.08 -9.99 5.66
CA LEU A 22 -4.48 -9.48 6.90
C LEU A 22 -4.98 -10.23 8.15
N GLU A 23 -6.22 -10.71 8.14
CA GLU A 23 -6.76 -11.52 9.23
C GLU A 23 -6.13 -12.92 9.27
N ASP A 24 -5.85 -13.52 8.12
CA ASP A 24 -5.15 -14.81 8.04
C ASP A 24 -3.72 -14.69 8.57
N ILE A 25 -3.01 -13.61 8.23
CA ILE A 25 -1.68 -13.29 8.80
C ILE A 25 -1.77 -13.13 10.31
N ARG A 26 -2.73 -12.32 10.80
CA ARG A 26 -2.94 -12.09 12.24
C ARG A 26 -3.22 -13.40 12.98
N ALA A 27 -4.06 -14.27 12.42
CA ALA A 27 -4.41 -15.55 13.00
C ALA A 27 -3.21 -16.52 13.01
N SER A 28 -2.50 -16.63 11.90
CA SER A 28 -1.34 -17.51 11.74
C SER A 28 -0.19 -17.12 12.66
N HIS A 29 0.15 -15.83 12.71
CA HIS A 29 1.19 -15.32 13.62
C HIS A 29 0.82 -15.53 15.09
N ARG A 30 -0.43 -15.22 15.48
CA ARG A 30 -0.90 -15.46 16.85
C ARG A 30 -0.81 -16.95 17.23
N TYR A 31 -1.16 -17.85 16.32
CA TYR A 31 -1.04 -19.29 16.54
C TYR A 31 0.42 -19.68 16.76
N PHE A 32 1.32 -19.24 15.88
CA PHE A 32 2.76 -19.47 15.98
C PHE A 32 3.37 -19.01 17.32
N CYS A 33 3.03 -17.79 17.77
CA CYS A 33 3.47 -17.24 19.05
C CYS A 33 2.89 -18.00 20.24
N LYS A 34 1.63 -18.45 20.16
CA LYS A 34 0.96 -19.19 21.22
C LYS A 34 1.62 -20.54 21.45
N GLU A 35 1.94 -21.29 20.39
CA GLU A 35 2.63 -22.58 20.49
C GLU A 35 3.98 -22.48 21.20
N ARG A 36 4.65 -21.33 21.08
CA ARG A 36 5.95 -21.06 21.70
C ARG A 36 5.86 -20.36 23.06
N ASN A 37 4.65 -20.10 23.55
CA ASN A 37 4.40 -19.34 24.77
C ASN A 37 5.12 -17.98 24.79
N TRP A 38 5.16 -17.31 23.63
CA TRP A 38 5.83 -16.03 23.45
C TRP A 38 4.97 -14.81 23.80
N GLY A 39 3.70 -15.01 24.16
CA GLY A 39 2.77 -13.92 24.48
C GLY A 39 3.29 -12.94 25.54
N LYS A 40 4.14 -13.38 26.48
CA LYS A 40 4.77 -12.52 27.50
C LYS A 40 5.77 -11.49 26.93
N TYR A 41 6.29 -11.69 25.73
CA TYR A 41 7.27 -10.81 25.10
C TYR A 41 6.63 -9.83 24.10
N HIS A 42 5.38 -10.06 23.69
CA HIS A 42 4.68 -9.28 22.66
C HIS A 42 3.88 -8.10 23.26
N SER A 43 4.51 -7.31 24.13
CA SER A 43 3.94 -6.00 24.46
C SER A 43 4.01 -5.07 23.24
N PRO A 44 3.08 -4.10 23.06
CA PRO A 44 3.08 -3.20 21.90
C PRO A 44 4.44 -2.53 21.63
N ARG A 45 5.14 -2.12 22.70
CA ARG A 45 6.48 -1.53 22.57
C ARG A 45 7.50 -2.52 22.00
N ASN A 46 7.50 -3.76 22.46
CA ASN A 46 8.49 -4.75 22.01
C ASN A 46 8.22 -5.15 20.55
N VAL A 47 6.95 -5.31 20.18
CA VAL A 47 6.55 -5.59 18.79
C VAL A 47 6.95 -4.42 17.86
N LEU A 48 6.76 -3.17 18.30
CA LEU A 48 7.23 -2.01 17.55
C LEU A 48 8.75 -2.00 17.38
N LEU A 49 9.52 -2.38 18.41
CA LEU A 49 10.97 -2.44 18.30
C LEU A 49 11.45 -3.57 17.37
N ALA A 50 10.77 -4.71 17.37
CA ALA A 50 11.02 -5.78 16.40
C ALA A 50 10.73 -5.29 14.97
N LEU A 51 9.58 -4.65 14.74
CA LEU A 51 9.22 -4.04 13.45
C LEU A 51 10.31 -3.08 12.94
N VAL A 52 10.89 -2.25 13.82
CA VAL A 52 11.99 -1.34 13.44
C VAL A 52 13.26 -2.11 13.06
N GLY A 53 13.52 -3.25 13.72
CA GLY A 53 14.59 -4.17 13.35
C GLY A 53 14.45 -4.66 11.91
N GLU A 54 13.30 -5.22 11.56
CA GLU A 54 13.05 -5.75 10.21
C GLU A 54 13.09 -4.66 9.12
N VAL A 55 12.64 -3.44 9.45
CA VAL A 55 12.82 -2.30 8.53
C VAL A 55 14.31 -1.97 8.32
N GLY A 56 15.12 -2.17 9.35
CA GLY A 56 16.58 -2.07 9.27
C GLY A 56 17.18 -3.14 8.38
N GLU A 57 16.82 -4.41 8.58
CA GLU A 57 17.28 -5.54 7.76
C GLU A 57 16.88 -5.36 6.29
N LEU A 58 15.63 -4.95 6.02
CA LEU A 58 15.19 -4.55 4.69
C LEU A 58 16.07 -3.43 4.10
N ALA A 59 16.38 -2.40 4.88
CA ALA A 59 17.22 -1.29 4.41
C ALA A 59 18.66 -1.72 4.11
N GLU A 60 19.21 -2.69 4.85
CA GLU A 60 20.56 -3.21 4.64
C GLU A 60 20.74 -3.84 3.25
N ILE A 61 19.69 -4.43 2.69
CA ILE A 61 19.70 -5.00 1.32
C ILE A 61 19.93 -3.91 0.27
N PHE A 62 19.40 -2.70 0.50
CA PHE A 62 19.46 -1.59 -0.45
C PHE A 62 20.61 -0.61 -0.18
N GLN A 63 21.21 -0.63 1.01
CA GLN A 63 22.09 0.45 1.50
C GLN A 63 23.29 0.79 0.59
N TRP A 64 23.80 -0.18 -0.18
CA TRP A 64 24.94 -0.01 -1.10
C TRP A 64 24.54 -0.11 -2.57
N LYS A 65 23.24 -0.20 -2.86
CA LYS A 65 22.73 -0.17 -4.23
C LYS A 65 22.66 1.30 -4.68
N GLY A 66 22.99 1.55 -5.95
CA GLY A 66 22.74 2.86 -6.58
C GLY A 66 21.24 3.06 -6.83
N GLU A 67 20.89 3.76 -7.90
CA GLU A 67 19.48 3.84 -8.32
C GLU A 67 18.92 2.43 -8.64
N VAL A 68 17.88 2.02 -7.90
CA VAL A 68 17.26 0.70 -8.06
C VAL A 68 16.01 0.82 -8.94
N LYS A 69 16.00 0.08 -10.05
CA LYS A 69 14.88 0.05 -11.00
C LYS A 69 13.73 -0.81 -10.44
N GLN A 70 12.50 -0.44 -10.80
CA GLN A 70 11.30 -1.24 -10.53
C GLN A 70 11.48 -2.68 -11.04
N GLY A 71 11.02 -3.65 -10.24
CA GLY A 71 11.15 -5.08 -10.56
C GLY A 71 12.52 -5.68 -10.25
N LEU A 72 13.46 -4.88 -9.71
CA LEU A 72 14.78 -5.33 -9.25
C LEU A 72 15.58 -6.13 -10.30
N PRO A 73 15.70 -5.68 -11.57
CA PRO A 73 16.36 -6.46 -12.62
C PRO A 73 17.86 -6.67 -12.39
N GLU A 74 18.49 -5.81 -11.58
CA GLU A 74 19.92 -5.86 -11.22
C GLU A 74 20.17 -6.76 -9.99
N PHE A 75 19.12 -7.28 -9.35
CA PHE A 75 19.22 -8.12 -8.16
C PHE A 75 19.27 -9.59 -8.58
N THR A 76 20.04 -10.40 -7.85
CA THR A 76 19.98 -11.85 -7.99
C THR A 76 18.65 -12.39 -7.47
N GLU A 77 18.30 -13.63 -7.82
CA GLU A 77 17.08 -14.26 -7.28
C GLU A 77 17.14 -14.43 -5.76
N ASP A 78 18.32 -14.72 -5.20
CA ASP A 78 18.53 -14.78 -3.74
C ASP A 78 18.32 -13.42 -3.08
N GLU A 79 18.81 -12.33 -3.70
CA GLU A 79 18.56 -10.97 -3.20
C GLU A 79 17.08 -10.60 -3.27
N LYS A 80 16.37 -10.98 -4.34
CA LYS A 80 14.93 -10.74 -4.45
C LYS A 80 14.14 -11.55 -3.43
N GLN A 81 14.53 -12.79 -3.18
CA GLN A 81 13.93 -13.61 -2.12
C GLN A 81 14.13 -12.94 -0.77
N HIS A 82 15.35 -12.49 -0.47
CA HIS A 82 15.66 -11.79 0.78
C HIS A 82 14.83 -10.50 0.92
N VAL A 83 14.67 -9.70 -0.14
CA VAL A 83 13.74 -8.54 -0.13
C VAL A 83 12.31 -8.99 0.21
N GLY A 84 11.85 -10.09 -0.37
CA GLY A 84 10.53 -10.66 -0.09
C GLY A 84 10.36 -11.10 1.36
N ASP A 85 11.38 -11.72 1.94
CA ASP A 85 11.41 -12.18 3.33
C ASP A 85 11.33 -10.98 4.28
N GLU A 86 12.20 -9.97 4.11
CA GLU A 86 12.22 -8.79 4.99
C GLU A 86 10.95 -7.92 4.86
N ILE A 87 10.38 -7.80 3.66
CA ILE A 87 9.06 -7.15 3.49
C ILE A 87 7.97 -7.93 4.23
N SER A 88 8.05 -9.26 4.24
CA SER A 88 7.10 -10.12 4.93
C SER A 88 7.21 -9.97 6.44
N ASP A 89 8.43 -9.93 6.99
CA ASP A 89 8.65 -9.75 8.43
C ASP A 89 8.17 -8.38 8.92
N VAL A 90 8.42 -7.31 8.13
CA VAL A 90 7.83 -5.99 8.36
C VAL A 90 6.29 -6.06 8.39
N LEU A 91 5.67 -6.75 7.44
CA LEU A 91 4.20 -6.88 7.39
C LEU A 91 3.67 -7.68 8.60
N ILE A 92 4.31 -8.79 8.96
CA ILE A 92 3.92 -9.66 10.07
C ILE A 92 3.93 -8.86 11.38
N TYR A 93 5.02 -8.15 11.68
CA TYR A 93 5.09 -7.35 12.90
C TYR A 93 4.18 -6.14 12.89
N LEU A 94 3.91 -5.53 11.73
CA LEU A 94 2.92 -4.46 11.62
C LEU A 94 1.50 -4.95 11.93
N VAL A 95 1.14 -6.13 11.40
CA VAL A 95 -0.16 -6.77 11.68
C VAL A 95 -0.26 -7.16 13.16
N ASP A 96 0.80 -7.74 13.73
CA ASP A 96 0.83 -8.08 15.16
C ASP A 96 0.71 -6.82 16.03
N LEU A 97 1.41 -5.74 15.69
CA LEU A 97 1.34 -4.47 16.41
C LEU A 97 -0.08 -3.90 16.40
N ALA A 98 -0.75 -3.91 15.24
CA ALA A 98 -2.14 -3.49 15.14
C ALA A 98 -3.06 -4.33 16.04
N ALA A 99 -2.87 -5.66 16.06
CA ALA A 99 -3.63 -6.56 16.91
C ALA A 99 -3.40 -6.29 18.41
N GLN A 100 -2.15 -6.08 18.84
CA GLN A 100 -1.83 -5.73 20.23
C GLN A 100 -2.39 -4.37 20.64
N CYS A 101 -2.54 -3.44 19.69
CA CYS A 101 -3.16 -2.14 19.91
C CYS A 101 -4.69 -2.16 19.76
N HIS A 102 -5.30 -3.32 19.45
CA HIS A 102 -6.73 -3.45 19.14
C HIS A 102 -7.21 -2.52 18.00
N ILE A 103 -6.38 -2.38 16.96
CA ILE A 103 -6.70 -1.60 15.77
C ILE A 103 -7.11 -2.55 14.65
N ASP A 104 -8.30 -2.37 14.10
CA ASP A 104 -8.71 -2.99 12.84
C ASP A 104 -7.92 -2.35 11.69
N LEU A 105 -6.81 -3.00 11.33
CA LEU A 105 -5.87 -2.49 10.34
C LEU A 105 -6.48 -2.35 8.94
N PRO A 106 -7.23 -3.31 8.37
CA PRO A 106 -7.96 -3.12 7.12
C PRO A 106 -8.83 -1.86 7.11
N THR A 107 -9.65 -1.66 8.15
CA THR A 107 -10.52 -0.49 8.26
C THR A 107 -9.71 0.80 8.40
N ALA A 108 -8.65 0.79 9.20
CA ALA A 108 -7.76 1.94 9.38
C ALA A 108 -7.08 2.35 8.06
N VAL A 109 -6.60 1.40 7.26
CA VAL A 109 -6.01 1.64 5.93
C VAL A 109 -7.05 2.23 4.99
N HIS A 110 -8.25 1.63 4.91
CA HIS A 110 -9.33 2.13 4.06
C HIS A 110 -9.68 3.59 4.38
N ASN A 111 -9.87 3.90 5.66
CA ASN A 111 -10.16 5.26 6.12
C ASN A 111 -9.00 6.22 5.78
N LYS A 112 -7.75 5.78 5.94
CA LYS A 112 -6.57 6.60 5.65
C LYS A 112 -6.44 6.91 4.16
N LEU A 113 -6.74 5.96 3.29
CA LEU A 113 -6.76 6.16 1.83
C LEU A 113 -7.81 7.20 1.43
N GLN A 114 -9.01 7.16 2.00
CA GLN A 114 -10.03 8.18 1.76
C GLN A 114 -9.59 9.57 2.21
N VAL A 115 -8.91 9.68 3.35
CA VAL A 115 -8.33 10.94 3.83
C VAL A 115 -7.21 11.43 2.91
N ASN A 116 -6.33 10.54 2.44
CA ASN A 116 -5.25 10.89 1.54
C ASN A 116 -5.77 11.38 0.18
N ALA A 117 -6.82 10.76 -0.37
CA ALA A 117 -7.46 11.20 -1.62
C ALA A 117 -8.01 12.63 -1.53
N LYS A 118 -8.56 13.02 -0.37
CA LYS A 118 -9.00 14.40 -0.11
C LYS A 118 -7.83 15.37 0.04
N LYS A 119 -6.73 14.91 0.65
CA LYS A 119 -5.52 15.72 0.87
C LYS A 119 -4.72 15.96 -0.42
N TYR A 120 -4.80 15.04 -1.38
CA TYR A 120 -4.08 15.09 -2.65
C TYR A 120 -5.05 14.87 -3.83
N PRO A 121 -5.88 15.88 -4.16
CA PRO A 121 -6.85 15.75 -5.23
C PRO A 121 -6.15 15.78 -6.60
N VAL A 122 -6.61 14.93 -7.52
CA VAL A 122 -5.97 14.68 -8.83
C VAL A 122 -5.76 15.96 -9.64
N ASN A 123 -6.70 16.91 -9.57
CA ASN A 123 -6.62 18.19 -10.28
C ASN A 123 -5.49 19.11 -9.79
N VAL A 124 -4.91 18.85 -8.61
CA VAL A 124 -3.80 19.67 -8.06
C VAL A 124 -2.48 18.89 -7.97
N THR A 125 -2.53 17.55 -7.90
CA THR A 125 -1.33 16.73 -7.63
C THR A 125 -0.92 15.80 -8.78
N ASN A 126 -1.50 15.93 -9.96
CA ASN A 126 -1.12 15.13 -11.11
C ASN A 126 0.32 15.46 -11.57
N GLY A 127 1.27 14.56 -11.33
CA GLY A 127 2.67 14.70 -11.75
C GLY A 127 3.61 15.43 -10.77
N THR A 128 3.13 15.89 -9.61
CA THR A 128 3.97 16.59 -8.63
C THR A 128 3.77 16.08 -7.20
N PHE A 129 4.82 15.51 -6.60
CA PHE A 129 4.88 15.16 -5.16
C PHE A 129 5.16 16.40 -4.30
N GLN A 130 4.46 17.51 -4.53
CA GLN A 130 4.55 18.66 -3.64
C GLN A 130 3.64 18.42 -2.43
N LYS A 131 4.24 18.38 -1.23
CA LYS A 131 3.48 18.35 0.02
C LYS A 131 2.53 19.55 0.03
N TYR A 132 1.23 19.30 0.21
CA TYR A 132 0.19 20.33 0.37
C TYR A 132 0.36 21.19 1.65
N SER A 133 1.50 21.11 2.35
CA SER A 133 1.80 21.92 3.54
C SER A 133 2.15 23.39 3.23
N ALA A 134 1.98 23.84 1.98
CA ALA A 134 2.22 25.23 1.59
C ALA A 134 0.99 26.14 1.67
N TYR A 135 -0.22 25.60 1.86
CA TYR A 135 -1.41 26.41 2.11
C TYR A 135 -1.95 26.09 3.49
N GLY A 136 -1.78 27.05 4.39
CA GLY A 136 -2.22 26.99 5.78
C GLY A 136 -3.71 26.68 5.89
N GLU A 137 -4.09 26.26 7.09
CA GLU A 137 -5.45 26.00 7.52
C GLU A 137 -6.43 27.09 7.04
N ASP A 138 -7.04 26.90 5.88
CA ASP A 138 -8.24 27.63 5.51
C ASP A 138 -9.39 26.65 5.39
N ARG A 139 -10.26 26.67 6.40
CA ARG A 139 -11.49 25.87 6.48
C ARG A 139 -12.62 26.46 5.63
N SER A 140 -12.34 27.40 4.73
CA SER A 140 -13.36 28.06 3.91
C SER A 140 -13.84 27.24 2.70
N LEU A 141 -13.19 26.14 2.32
CA LEU A 141 -13.53 25.38 1.10
C LEU A 141 -14.38 24.11 1.31
N VAL A 142 -15.22 24.08 2.35
CA VAL A 142 -16.31 23.08 2.42
C VAL A 142 -17.43 23.54 1.49
N GLY A 143 -17.27 23.32 0.19
CA GLY A 143 -18.23 23.69 -0.85
C GLY A 143 -18.63 22.48 -1.70
N ALA A 144 -19.79 21.92 -1.36
CA ALA A 144 -20.70 21.09 -2.16
C ALA A 144 -20.11 19.94 -3.01
N ALA A 145 -20.40 18.70 -2.59
CA ALA A 145 -20.37 17.55 -3.49
C ALA A 145 -21.32 17.77 -4.68
N VAL A 146 -20.80 17.71 -5.90
CA VAL A 146 -21.59 17.69 -7.13
C VAL A 146 -21.85 16.22 -7.50
N PRO A 147 -23.11 15.74 -7.57
CA PRO A 147 -23.41 14.39 -8.05
C PRO A 147 -23.18 14.28 -9.57
N PRO A 148 -22.82 13.10 -10.09
CA PRO A 148 -22.60 12.93 -11.53
C PRO A 148 -23.91 13.04 -12.31
N GLU A 149 -23.89 13.91 -13.32
CA GLU A 149 -24.96 14.24 -14.24
C GLU A 149 -25.29 13.05 -15.16
N ARG A 150 -26.56 12.64 -15.22
CA ARG A 150 -27.04 11.69 -16.24
C ARG A 150 -27.27 12.44 -17.54
N ALA A 151 -26.69 11.91 -18.61
CA ALA A 151 -26.75 12.41 -19.97
C ALA A 151 -28.12 12.22 -20.65
N ARG A 152 -28.56 13.28 -21.36
CA ARG A 152 -29.34 13.35 -22.63
C ARG A 152 -30.79 12.79 -22.58
N GLU A 153 -31.80 13.30 -23.30
CA GLU A 153 -31.93 13.88 -24.65
C GLU A 153 -33.08 14.94 -24.65
N GLU A 154 -32.87 16.11 -25.27
CA GLU A 154 -33.51 16.59 -26.53
C GLU A 154 -35.02 16.87 -26.50
N GLY A 155 -35.39 18.10 -26.89
CA GLY A 155 -36.77 18.55 -27.05
C GLY A 155 -36.91 20.06 -27.23
N ASP A 156 -36.39 20.57 -28.35
CA ASP A 156 -36.78 21.80 -29.08
C ASP A 156 -38.31 22.03 -29.00
N GLY A 157 -38.88 23.15 -28.52
CA GLY A 157 -38.84 24.48 -29.11
C GLY A 157 -40.07 24.74 -30.00
N SER A 158 -41.06 25.53 -29.51
CA SER A 158 -42.12 26.29 -30.24
C SER A 158 -43.11 25.48 -31.13
N GLU A 159 -44.44 25.58 -31.09
CA GLU A 159 -45.47 26.59 -30.79
C GLU A 159 -46.71 25.91 -30.17
#